data_AF-A0A7S1V5D4-F1
#
_entry.id   AF-A0A7S1V5D4-F1
#
_cell.length_a   1.000
_cell.length_b   1.000
_cell.length_c   1.000
_cell.angle_alpha   90.00
_cell.angle_beta   90.00
_cell.angle_gamma   90.00
#
_symmetry.space_group_name_H-M   'P 1'
#
loop_
_entity.id
_entity.type
_entity.pdbx_description
1 polymer ?
#
loop_
_entity_poly.entity_id
_entity_poly.type
_entity_poly.pdbx_seq_one_letter_code
_entity_poly.pdbx_strand_id
1 'polypeptide(L)'
;AHYTNEEDPEEQQTVRDLAICVYERGVAECPTVEALWVSYLKYLLYLIQQPTNKTVTPSQLQSVTKRAIRNCPYSVACQQQRFKVNEVLASLKKLVLDPDMLLQLVQEAIQSKFLPRHHGKLYGFAIRTVKRRILELLDPDYDLSLSHNAGSTRQKPLSDEVEQEVQDLVEDLRDMYDTVLEALEKEKDDD
;
A
#
# COMPACT_ATOMS: atom_id res chain seq x y z
N ALA A 1 17.45 -26.67 -31.16
CA ALA A 1 17.18 -25.22 -31.26
C ALA A 1 16.72 -24.75 -29.89
N HIS A 2 17.59 -24.06 -29.15
CA HIS A 2 17.19 -23.36 -27.94
C HIS A 2 16.38 -22.14 -28.38
N TYR A 3 15.04 -22.21 -28.27
CA TYR A 3 14.21 -21.01 -28.27
C TYR A 3 14.36 -20.37 -26.88
N THR A 4 15.33 -19.47 -26.73
CA THR A 4 15.28 -18.50 -25.63
C THR A 4 14.17 -17.53 -25.99
N ASN A 5 13.01 -17.75 -25.39
CA ASN A 5 11.82 -16.90 -25.47
C ASN A 5 12.06 -15.63 -24.63
N GLU A 6 13.15 -14.91 -24.92
CA GLU A 6 13.38 -13.58 -24.37
C GLU A 6 12.47 -12.64 -25.16
N GLU A 7 11.25 -12.45 -24.66
CA GLU A 7 10.32 -11.44 -25.16
C GLU A 7 11.05 -10.09 -25.26
N ASP A 8 10.88 -9.41 -26.40
CA ASP A 8 11.51 -8.12 -26.65
C ASP A 8 11.09 -7.12 -25.56
N PRO A 9 12.03 -6.49 -24.83
CA PRO A 9 11.72 -5.45 -23.84
C PRO A 9 10.82 -4.34 -24.37
N GLU A 10 10.88 -4.03 -25.68
CA GLU A 10 10.03 -3.01 -26.32
C GLU A 10 8.58 -3.49 -26.50
N GLU A 11 8.38 -4.78 -26.83
CA GLU A 11 7.05 -5.39 -26.89
C GLU A 11 6.41 -5.44 -25.50
N GLN A 12 7.17 -5.84 -24.48
CA GLN A 12 6.69 -5.84 -23.09
C GLN A 12 6.28 -4.43 -22.62
N GLN A 13 7.06 -3.42 -22.98
CA GLN A 13 6.74 -2.03 -22.68
C GLN A 13 5.43 -1.59 -23.37
N THR A 14 5.27 -1.93 -24.64
CA THR A 14 4.06 -1.64 -25.41
C THR A 14 2.81 -2.27 -24.79
N VAL A 15 2.91 -3.53 -24.36
CA VAL A 15 1.81 -4.23 -23.67
C VAL A 15 1.45 -3.53 -22.34
N ARG A 16 2.46 -3.09 -21.58
CA ARG A 16 2.23 -2.37 -20.31
C ARG A 16 1.51 -1.05 -20.53
N ASP A 17 1.94 -0.27 -21.52
CA ASP A 17 1.36 1.02 -21.85
C ASP A 17 -0.08 0.86 -22.36
N LEU A 18 -0.35 -0.15 -23.20
CA LEU A 18 -1.69 -0.49 -23.65
C LEU A 18 -2.61 -0.87 -22.47
N ALA A 19 -2.13 -1.69 -21.54
CA ALA A 19 -2.91 -2.07 -20.37
C ALA A 19 -3.28 -0.86 -19.50
N ILE A 20 -2.36 0.09 -19.29
CA ILE A 20 -2.66 1.36 -18.59
C ILE A 20 -3.73 2.15 -19.35
N CYS A 21 -3.63 2.27 -20.67
CA CYS A 21 -4.64 2.95 -21.48
C CYS A 21 -6.02 2.30 -21.35
N VAL A 22 -6.10 0.97 -21.33
CA VAL A 22 -7.35 0.23 -21.13
C VAL A 22 -7.93 0.52 -19.75
N TYR A 23 -7.11 0.48 -18.69
CA TYR A 23 -7.57 0.83 -17.35
C TYR A 23 -8.06 2.28 -17.27
N GLU A 24 -7.30 3.26 -17.77
CA GLU A 24 -7.69 4.67 -17.75
C GLU A 24 -9.02 4.92 -18.47
N ARG A 25 -9.22 4.30 -19.63
CA ARG A 25 -10.51 4.37 -20.35
C ARG A 25 -11.63 3.74 -19.54
N GLY A 26 -11.40 2.53 -19.03
CA GLY A 26 -12.41 1.82 -18.25
C GLY A 26 -12.85 2.62 -17.02
N VAL A 27 -11.92 3.20 -16.26
CA VAL A 27 -12.27 3.99 -15.07
C VAL A 27 -12.85 5.36 -15.41
N ALA A 28 -12.63 5.88 -16.62
CA ALA A 28 -13.29 7.09 -17.11
C ALA A 28 -14.74 6.83 -17.51
N GLU A 29 -15.01 5.69 -18.17
CA GLU A 29 -16.35 5.29 -18.61
C GLU A 29 -17.20 4.72 -17.46
N CYS A 30 -16.57 4.04 -16.50
CA CYS A 30 -17.23 3.38 -15.38
C CYS A 30 -16.60 3.78 -14.03
N PRO A 31 -16.68 5.07 -13.64
CA PRO A 31 -15.93 5.60 -12.50
C PRO A 31 -16.39 5.04 -11.16
N THR A 32 -17.60 4.50 -11.04
CA THR A 32 -18.10 3.96 -9.76
C THR A 32 -17.91 2.45 -9.64
N VAL A 33 -17.31 1.77 -10.63
CA VAL A 33 -17.10 0.32 -10.57
C VAL A 33 -15.85 0.00 -9.74
N GLU A 34 -16.06 -0.34 -8.48
CA GLU A 34 -15.00 -0.65 -7.50
C GLU A 34 -13.97 -1.66 -8.02
N ALA A 35 -14.42 -2.79 -8.57
CA ALA A 35 -13.54 -3.87 -8.98
C ALA A 35 -12.50 -3.42 -10.03
N LEU A 36 -12.88 -2.46 -10.89
CA LEU A 36 -12.00 -1.92 -11.91
C LEU A 36 -10.88 -1.06 -11.30
N TRP A 37 -11.22 -0.20 -10.33
CA TRP A 37 -10.22 0.57 -9.58
C TRP A 37 -9.27 -0.30 -8.79
N VAL A 38 -9.79 -1.31 -8.08
CA VAL A 38 -8.97 -2.25 -7.30
C VAL A 38 -8.00 -3.00 -8.22
N SER A 39 -8.46 -3.48 -9.38
CA SER A 39 -7.61 -4.15 -10.37
C SER A 39 -6.55 -3.20 -10.92
N TYR A 40 -6.93 -1.96 -11.24
CA TYR A 40 -6.01 -0.97 -11.76
C TYR A 40 -4.90 -0.64 -10.75
N LEU A 41 -5.26 -0.38 -9.48
CA LEU A 41 -4.30 -0.09 -8.42
C LEU A 41 -3.34 -1.26 -8.18
N LYS A 42 -3.84 -2.51 -8.16
CA LYS A 42 -2.99 -3.70 -8.05
C LYS A 42 -2.02 -3.81 -9.22
N TYR A 43 -2.48 -3.53 -10.43
CA TYR A 43 -1.62 -3.55 -11.62
C TYR A 43 -0.52 -2.48 -11.54
N LEU A 44 -0.85 -1.25 -11.13
CA LEU A 44 0.15 -0.19 -10.95
C LEU A 44 1.14 -0.49 -9.82
N LEU A 45 0.67 -1.09 -8.72
CA LEU A 45 1.53 -1.56 -7.63
C LEU A 45 2.50 -2.65 -8.10
N TYR A 46 2.01 -3.61 -8.89
CA TYR A 46 2.86 -4.63 -9.49
C TYR A 46 3.94 -3.99 -10.37
N LEU A 47 3.56 -3.05 -11.24
CA LEU A 47 4.49 -2.37 -12.14
C LEU A 47 5.53 -1.55 -11.37
N ILE A 48 5.14 -0.76 -10.37
CA ILE A 48 6.08 0.12 -9.67
C ILE A 48 7.18 -0.63 -8.92
N GLN A 49 6.91 -1.88 -8.54
CA GLN A 49 7.87 -2.77 -7.88
C GLN A 49 8.79 -3.51 -8.87
N GLN A 50 8.51 -3.48 -10.18
CA GLN A 50 9.38 -4.11 -11.17
C GLN A 50 10.66 -3.30 -11.38
N PRO A 51 11.86 -3.93 -11.37
CA PRO A 51 13.12 -3.24 -11.65
C PRO A 51 13.17 -2.58 -13.03
N THR A 52 12.42 -3.12 -13.99
CA THR A 52 12.37 -2.67 -15.38
C THR A 52 11.28 -1.61 -15.63
N ASN A 53 10.56 -1.17 -14.60
CA ASN A 53 9.49 -0.21 -14.76
C ASN A 53 10.02 1.17 -15.15
N LYS A 54 9.63 1.61 -16.35
CA LYS A 54 9.83 2.98 -16.85
C LYS A 54 8.52 3.74 -17.00
N THR A 55 7.38 3.08 -16.80
CA THR A 55 6.06 3.63 -17.11
C THR A 55 5.44 4.36 -15.92
N VAL A 56 5.38 3.71 -14.76
CA VAL A 56 4.57 4.17 -13.63
C VAL A 56 5.42 4.97 -12.66
N THR A 57 5.05 6.22 -12.43
CA THR A 57 5.71 7.08 -11.44
C THR A 57 4.99 7.03 -10.08
N PRO A 58 5.69 7.33 -8.96
CA PRO A 58 5.05 7.47 -7.65
C PRO A 58 3.88 8.46 -7.63
N SER A 59 4.03 9.60 -8.32
CA SER A 59 2.99 10.63 -8.38
C SER A 59 1.77 10.17 -9.17
N GLN A 60 1.95 9.41 -10.25
CA GLN A 60 0.84 8.80 -11.00
C GLN A 60 0.08 7.81 -10.11
N LEU A 61 0.78 6.92 -9.40
CA LEU A 61 0.15 5.95 -8.50
C LEU A 61 -0.66 6.65 -7.39
N GLN A 62 -0.10 7.68 -6.76
CA GLN A 62 -0.81 8.49 -5.76
C GLN A 62 -2.04 9.19 -6.35
N SER A 63 -1.93 9.75 -7.56
CA SER A 63 -3.03 10.40 -8.26
C SER A 63 -4.18 9.43 -8.56
N VAL A 64 -3.87 8.26 -9.11
CA VAL A 64 -4.85 7.19 -9.39
C VAL A 64 -5.50 6.71 -8.09
N THR A 65 -4.73 6.55 -7.01
CA THR A 65 -5.25 6.19 -5.69
C THR A 65 -6.26 7.22 -5.18
N LYS A 66 -5.94 8.51 -5.24
CA LYS A 66 -6.86 9.59 -4.84
C LYS A 66 -8.14 9.57 -5.67
N ARG A 67 -8.05 9.34 -6.99
CA ARG A 67 -9.23 9.19 -7.87
C ARG A 67 -10.08 8.00 -7.49
N ALA A 68 -9.47 6.85 -7.21
CA ALA A 68 -10.19 5.64 -6.79
C ALA A 68 -10.99 5.88 -5.50
N ILE A 69 -10.37 6.49 -4.47
CA ILE A 69 -11.06 6.83 -3.22
C ILE A 69 -12.20 7.82 -3.43
N ARG A 70 -11.98 8.85 -4.26
CA ARG A 70 -13.03 9.84 -4.55
C ARG A 70 -14.24 9.21 -5.26
N ASN A 71 -14.01 8.31 -6.21
CA ASN A 71 -15.10 7.72 -7.00
C ASN A 71 -15.75 6.48 -6.33
N CYS A 72 -15.01 5.77 -5.47
CA CYS A 72 -15.48 4.61 -4.72
C CYS A 72 -15.21 4.78 -3.20
N PRO A 73 -15.76 5.82 -2.55
CA PRO A 73 -15.44 6.11 -1.15
C PRO A 73 -15.97 5.05 -0.18
N TYR A 74 -16.97 4.28 -0.60
CA TYR A 74 -17.57 3.15 0.12
C TYR A 74 -16.75 1.85 0.01
N SER A 75 -15.67 1.83 -0.79
CA SER A 75 -14.87 0.62 -0.99
C SER A 75 -13.79 0.48 0.06
N VAL A 76 -13.98 -0.48 0.97
CA VAL A 76 -12.92 -0.92 1.90
C VAL A 76 -11.70 -1.44 1.13
N ALA A 77 -11.91 -2.09 -0.02
CA ALA A 77 -10.82 -2.60 -0.83
C ALA A 77 -9.96 -1.48 -1.43
N CYS A 78 -10.57 -0.38 -1.90
CA CYS A 78 -9.83 0.79 -2.38
C CYS A 78 -9.07 1.46 -1.23
N GLN A 79 -9.66 1.57 -0.04
CA GLN A 79 -8.94 2.06 1.15
C GLN A 79 -7.74 1.16 1.48
N GLN A 80 -7.92 -0.16 1.46
CA GLN A 80 -6.81 -1.09 1.65
C GLN A 80 -5.67 -0.88 0.63
N GLN A 81 -6.01 -0.66 -0.64
CA GLN A 81 -4.99 -0.33 -1.65
C GLN A 81 -4.29 1.01 -1.35
N ARG A 82 -4.99 2.01 -0.82
CA ARG A 82 -4.38 3.28 -0.39
C ARG A 82 -3.28 3.05 0.66
N PHE A 83 -3.53 2.19 1.65
CA PHE A 83 -2.50 1.83 2.64
C PHE A 83 -1.33 1.08 2.00
N LYS A 84 -1.60 0.09 1.13
CA LYS A 84 -0.56 -0.66 0.41
C LYS A 84 0.29 0.24 -0.50
N VAL A 85 -0.29 1.29 -1.08
CA VAL A 85 0.45 2.30 -1.86
C VAL A 85 1.44 3.05 -0.97
N ASN A 86 1.04 3.49 0.22
CA ASN A 86 1.96 4.15 1.15
C ASN A 86 3.07 3.20 1.61
N GLU A 87 2.73 1.95 1.92
CA GLU A 87 3.69 0.88 2.23
C GLU A 87 4.76 0.77 1.13
N VAL A 88 4.34 0.49 -0.11
CA VAL A 88 5.26 0.27 -1.23
C VAL A 88 6.09 1.52 -1.56
N LEU A 89 5.50 2.70 -1.50
CA LEU A 89 6.26 3.94 -1.76
C LEU A 89 7.29 4.21 -0.66
N ALA A 90 7.02 3.83 0.59
CA ALA A 90 8.00 3.90 1.67
C ALA A 90 9.15 2.89 1.45
N SER A 91 8.85 1.65 1.08
CA SER A 91 9.87 0.64 0.73
C SER A 91 10.76 1.11 -0.43
N LEU A 92 10.19 1.81 -1.41
CA LEU A 92 10.92 2.40 -2.54
C LEU A 92 11.64 3.72 -2.21
N LYS A 93 11.61 4.18 -0.94
CA LYS A 93 12.17 5.46 -0.49
C LYS A 93 11.63 6.66 -1.27
N LYS A 94 10.37 6.58 -1.71
CA LYS A 94 9.63 7.65 -2.41
C LYS A 94 8.65 8.38 -1.51
N LEU A 95 8.46 7.89 -0.29
CA LEU A 95 7.60 8.42 0.74
C LEU A 95 8.25 8.15 2.10
N VAL A 96 8.14 9.07 3.04
CA VAL A 96 8.41 8.81 4.46
C VAL A 96 7.11 8.31 5.07
N LEU A 97 7.14 7.12 5.67
CA LEU A 97 5.95 6.55 6.30
C LEU A 97 5.77 7.18 7.68
N ASP A 98 4.78 8.05 7.77
CA ASP A 98 4.40 8.72 9.01
C ASP A 98 3.11 8.08 9.58
N PRO A 99 3.15 7.48 10.78
CA PRO A 99 1.99 6.90 11.44
C PRO A 99 0.82 7.88 11.65
N ASP A 100 1.08 9.15 11.91
CA ASP A 100 0.04 10.18 12.06
C ASP A 100 -0.69 10.43 10.75
N MET A 101 0.05 10.47 9.64
CA MET A 101 -0.52 10.53 8.30
C MET A 101 -1.46 9.34 8.06
N LEU A 102 -1.07 8.12 8.45
CA LEU A 102 -1.92 6.93 8.29
C LEU A 102 -3.19 7.00 9.13
N LEU A 103 -3.10 7.47 10.38
CA LEU A 103 -4.26 7.71 11.23
C LEU A 103 -5.18 8.77 10.62
N GLN A 104 -4.63 9.84 10.04
CA GLN A 104 -5.41 10.84 9.31
C GLN A 104 -6.18 10.22 8.14
N LEU A 105 -5.59 9.28 7.37
CA LEU A 105 -6.32 8.59 6.29
C LEU A 105 -7.50 7.77 6.83
N VAL A 106 -7.34 7.15 8.01
CA VAL A 106 -8.42 6.45 8.69
C VAL A 106 -9.52 7.44 9.07
N GLN A 107 -9.17 8.56 9.70
CA GLN A 107 -10.14 9.59 10.11
C GLN A 107 -10.90 10.16 8.92
N GLU A 108 -10.22 10.48 7.81
CA GLU A 108 -10.87 10.93 6.57
C GLU A 108 -11.91 9.92 6.07
N ALA A 109 -11.57 8.63 6.07
CA ALA A 109 -12.46 7.57 5.63
C ALA A 109 -13.67 7.41 6.56
N ILE A 110 -13.47 7.50 7.86
CA ILE A 110 -14.54 7.46 8.88
C ILE A 110 -15.48 8.67 8.74
N GLN A 111 -14.92 9.87 8.72
CA GLN A 111 -15.66 11.13 8.62
C GLN A 111 -16.44 11.27 7.33
N SER A 112 -16.02 10.58 6.26
CA SER A 112 -16.76 10.52 5.00
C SER A 112 -18.12 9.83 5.11
N LYS A 113 -18.36 9.05 6.18
CA LYS A 113 -19.59 8.29 6.47
C LYS A 113 -19.95 7.22 5.43
N PHE A 114 -19.09 6.94 4.45
CA PHE A 114 -19.30 5.87 3.48
C PHE A 114 -18.92 4.48 4.00
N LEU A 115 -18.22 4.41 5.15
CA LEU A 115 -17.66 3.18 5.73
C LEU A 115 -17.97 2.98 7.23
N PRO A 116 -19.23 3.17 7.69
CA PRO A 116 -19.57 3.31 9.11
C PRO A 116 -19.33 2.06 9.97
N ARG A 117 -19.19 0.87 9.37
CA ARG A 117 -18.99 -0.41 10.09
C ARG A 117 -17.61 -1.02 9.85
N HIS A 118 -16.68 -0.19 9.43
CA HIS A 118 -15.37 -0.66 8.96
C HIS A 118 -14.20 0.06 9.65
N HIS A 119 -14.46 0.81 10.73
CA HIS A 119 -13.43 1.53 11.49
C HIS A 119 -12.31 0.59 11.92
N GLY A 120 -12.64 -0.52 12.60
CA GLY A 120 -11.66 -1.52 13.01
C GLY A 120 -10.84 -2.11 11.85
N LYS A 121 -11.42 -2.25 10.64
CA LYS A 121 -10.68 -2.69 9.45
C LYS A 121 -9.69 -1.62 8.98
N LEU A 122 -10.12 -0.35 8.97
CA LEU A 122 -9.30 0.78 8.55
C LEU A 122 -8.09 0.97 9.48
N TYR A 123 -8.32 0.99 10.79
CA TYR A 123 -7.25 0.98 11.80
C TYR A 123 -6.32 -0.23 11.64
N GLY A 124 -6.90 -1.42 11.41
CA GLY A 124 -6.14 -2.62 11.15
C GLY A 124 -5.28 -2.55 9.87
N PHE A 125 -5.63 -1.74 8.88
CA PHE A 125 -4.77 -1.50 7.71
C PHE A 125 -3.61 -0.56 8.07
N ALA A 126 -3.86 0.53 8.80
CA ALA A 126 -2.83 1.47 9.24
C ALA A 126 -1.76 0.76 10.09
N ILE A 127 -2.19 0.05 11.15
CA ILE A 127 -1.31 -0.73 12.04
C ILE A 127 -0.47 -1.75 11.25
N ARG A 128 -1.11 -2.50 10.33
CA ARG A 128 -0.38 -3.49 9.52
C ARG A 128 0.65 -2.85 8.60
N THR A 129 0.38 -1.64 8.11
CA THR A 129 1.31 -0.90 7.25
C THR A 129 2.57 -0.54 8.03
N VAL A 130 2.43 0.01 9.23
CA VAL A 130 3.57 0.33 10.12
C VAL A 130 4.33 -0.93 10.51
N LYS A 131 3.64 -2.00 10.91
CA LYS A 131 4.28 -3.28 11.25
C LYS A 131 5.09 -3.85 10.09
N ARG A 132 4.54 -3.83 8.87
CA ARG A 132 5.25 -4.32 7.68
C ARG A 132 6.49 -3.48 7.40
N ARG A 133 6.40 -2.15 7.53
CA ARG A 133 7.56 -1.27 7.40
C ARG A 133 8.67 -1.61 8.41
N ILE A 134 8.31 -1.77 9.69
CA ILE A 134 9.27 -2.20 10.72
C ILE A 134 9.94 -3.52 10.33
N LEU A 135 9.16 -4.50 9.86
CA LEU A 135 9.68 -5.81 9.46
C LEU A 135 10.58 -5.72 8.23
N GLU A 136 10.26 -4.89 7.24
CA GLU A 136 11.11 -4.63 6.08
C GLU A 136 12.44 -3.96 6.46
N LEU A 137 12.45 -3.10 7.48
CA LEU A 137 13.66 -2.45 7.99
C LEU A 137 14.56 -3.44 8.73
N LEU A 138 13.96 -4.34 9.50
CA LEU A 138 14.67 -5.36 10.28
C LEU A 138 15.16 -6.53 9.41
N ASP A 139 14.38 -6.89 8.40
CA ASP A 139 14.64 -7.96 7.46
C ASP A 139 14.21 -7.53 6.04
N PRO A 140 15.17 -7.06 5.22
CA PRO A 140 14.87 -6.65 3.84
C PRO A 140 14.29 -7.77 2.97
N ASP A 141 14.50 -9.04 3.34
CA ASP A 141 13.96 -10.21 2.64
C ASP A 141 12.62 -10.71 3.23
N TYR A 142 12.02 -9.95 4.17
CA TYR A 142 10.82 -10.35 4.90
C TYR A 142 9.67 -10.79 3.97
N ASP A 143 9.41 -10.07 2.88
CA ASP A 143 8.33 -10.40 1.94
C ASP A 143 8.65 -11.63 1.07
N LEU A 144 9.93 -11.97 0.85
CA LEU A 144 10.37 -13.18 0.15
C LEU A 144 10.29 -14.43 1.05
N SER A 145 10.59 -14.28 2.34
CA SER A 145 10.61 -15.38 3.33
C SER A 145 9.24 -16.02 3.61
N LEU A 146 8.14 -15.29 3.35
CA LEU A 146 6.78 -15.84 3.43
C LEU A 146 6.43 -16.79 2.28
N SER A 147 7.23 -16.81 1.21
CA SER A 147 6.94 -17.59 -0.01
C SER A 147 7.78 -18.86 -0.17
N HIS A 148 8.97 -18.95 0.42
CA HIS A 148 9.84 -20.14 0.34
C HIS A 148 10.56 -20.41 1.67
N ASN A 149 10.62 -21.69 2.07
CA ASN A 149 11.47 -22.19 3.15
C ASN A 149 12.94 -21.86 2.87
N ALA A 150 13.44 -20.73 3.37
CA ALA A 150 14.84 -20.36 3.28
C ALA A 150 15.41 -20.15 4.68
N GLY A 151 16.50 -20.86 4.96
CA GLY A 151 17.19 -20.87 6.24
C GLY A 151 17.75 -19.51 6.63
N SER A 152 17.83 -19.33 7.95
CA SER A 152 18.33 -18.16 8.67
C SER A 152 19.63 -17.61 8.06
N THR A 153 19.52 -16.46 7.39
CA THR A 153 20.63 -15.61 7.00
C THR A 153 21.11 -14.84 8.22
N ARG A 154 22.42 -14.89 8.45
CA ARG A 154 23.14 -14.23 9.56
C ARG A 154 22.84 -12.72 9.55
N GLN A 155 22.13 -12.23 10.57
CA GLN A 155 21.78 -10.81 10.69
C GLN A 155 23.06 -9.95 10.66
N LYS A 156 23.19 -9.11 9.63
CA LYS A 156 24.13 -7.99 9.68
C LYS A 156 23.63 -7.02 10.76
N PRO A 157 24.54 -6.38 11.53
CA PRO A 157 24.14 -5.30 12.42
C PRO A 157 23.42 -4.21 11.62
N LEU A 158 22.32 -3.71 12.17
CA LEU A 158 21.57 -2.58 11.61
C LEU A 158 22.45 -1.33 11.64
N SER A 159 22.21 -0.41 10.70
CA SER A 159 22.80 0.93 10.79
C SER A 159 22.03 1.76 11.82
N ASP A 160 22.73 2.66 12.53
CA ASP A 160 22.14 3.56 13.52
C ASP A 160 20.89 4.31 13.00
N GLU A 161 20.89 4.73 11.74
CA GLU A 161 19.73 5.38 11.10
C GLU A 161 18.48 4.48 11.04
N VAL A 162 18.68 3.19 10.75
CA VAL A 162 17.59 2.20 10.65
C VAL A 162 17.12 1.79 12.05
N GLU A 163 18.04 1.68 13.01
CA GLU A 163 17.70 1.39 14.39
C GLU A 163 16.84 2.51 15.00
N GLN A 164 17.20 3.78 14.74
CA GLN A 164 16.39 4.92 15.15
C GLN A 164 15.01 4.92 14.48
N GLU A 165 14.93 4.74 13.15
CA GLU A 165 13.63 4.68 12.44
C GLU A 165 12.73 3.55 13.00
N VAL A 166 13.31 2.39 13.30
CA VAL A 166 12.57 1.28 13.91
C VAL A 166 12.08 1.63 15.32
N GLN A 167 12.92 2.28 16.13
CA GLN A 167 12.53 2.68 17.48
C GLN A 167 11.37 3.68 17.46
N ASP A 168 11.46 4.71 16.61
CA ASP A 168 10.43 5.74 16.45
C ASP A 168 9.10 5.08 16.00
N LEU A 169 9.14 4.23 14.97
CA LEU A 169 7.96 3.53 14.48
C LEU A 169 7.34 2.57 15.53
N VAL A 170 8.15 2.00 16.42
CA VAL A 170 7.65 1.13 17.51
C VAL A 170 6.96 1.94 18.59
N GLU A 171 7.46 3.13 18.92
CA GLU A 171 6.83 4.07 19.84
C GLU A 171 5.49 4.54 19.27
N ASP A 172 5.50 5.06 18.03
CA ASP A 172 4.30 5.51 17.34
C ASP A 172 3.25 4.40 17.21
N LEU A 173 3.68 3.16 16.95
CA LEU A 173 2.77 2.02 16.86
C LEU A 173 2.03 1.77 18.18
N ARG A 174 2.65 2.01 19.34
CA ARG A 174 1.97 1.91 20.64
C ARG A 174 0.92 3.00 20.79
N ASP A 175 1.29 4.24 20.46
CA ASP A 175 0.38 5.39 20.51
C ASP A 175 -0.81 5.22 19.56
N MET A 176 -0.57 4.63 18.38
CA MET A 176 -1.63 4.21 17.47
C MET A 176 -2.58 3.20 18.12
N TYR A 177 -2.07 2.19 18.84
CA TYR A 177 -2.91 1.20 19.51
C TYR A 177 -3.80 1.84 20.58
N ASP A 178 -3.25 2.74 21.38
CA ASP A 178 -4.00 3.47 22.41
C ASP A 178 -5.10 4.33 21.77
N THR A 179 -4.75 5.09 20.72
CA THR A 179 -5.72 5.88 19.93
C THR A 179 -6.85 5.01 19.36
N VAL A 180 -6.52 3.82 18.86
CA VAL A 180 -7.50 2.89 18.28
C VAL A 180 -8.42 2.33 19.36
N LEU A 181 -7.88 1.97 20.53
CA LEU A 181 -8.67 1.46 21.65
C LEU A 181 -9.68 2.52 22.11
N GLU A 182 -9.24 3.76 22.32
CA GLU A 182 -10.14 4.87 22.68
C GLU A 182 -11.24 5.11 21.64
N ALA A 183 -10.89 5.04 20.35
CA ALA A 183 -11.86 5.24 19.27
C ALA A 183 -12.90 4.11 19.22
N LEU A 184 -12.49 2.86 19.42
CA LEU A 184 -13.39 1.70 19.43
C LEU A 184 -14.26 1.64 20.70
N GLU A 185 -13.81 2.20 21.81
CA GLU A 185 -14.64 2.35 23.01
C GLU A 185 -15.77 3.36 22.79
N LYS A 186 -15.46 4.52 22.21
CA LYS A 186 -16.48 5.54 21.87
C LYS A 186 -17.53 5.02 20.91
N GLU A 187 -17.14 4.18 19.93
CA GLU A 187 -18.09 3.57 18.99
C GLU A 187 -19.13 2.67 19.68
N LYS A 188 -18.79 2.04 20.80
CA LYS A 188 -19.74 1.20 21.57
C LYS A 188 -20.74 2.01 22.38
N ASP A 189 -20.41 3.25 22.72
CA ASP A 189 -21.28 4.14 23.51
C ASP A 189 -22.32 4.85 22.63
N ASP A 190 -22.10 4.88 21.30
CA ASP A 190 -22.97 5.54 20.32
C ASP A 190 -24.03 4.61 19.67
N ASP A 191 -23.95 3.29 19.90
CA ASP A 191 -24.88 2.24 19.41
C ASP A 191 -25.92 1.83 20.47
#